data_AF-A0A9N7H3F0-F1
#
_entry.id   AF-A0A9N7H3F0-F1
#
_cell.length_a   1.000
_cell.length_b   1.000
_cell.length_c   1.000
_cell.angle_alpha   90.00
_cell.angle_beta   90.00
_cell.angle_gamma   90.00
#
_symmetry.space_group_name_H-M   'P 1'
#
loop_
_entity.id
_entity.type
_entity.pdbx_description
1 polymer ?
#
loop_
_entity_poly.entity_id
_entity_poly.type
_entity_poly.pdbx_seq_one_letter_code
_entity_poly.pdbx_strand_id
1 'polypeptide(L)'
;MAELSDAELLAELGVSLETKKKAALTAEEERIIAGFEDICRFYEEHGHAPEHGEDRDIFERLYAVRLDRIRALEKCRSLLAQRDPHGLLSVSGIDAESPDPDTLDDDALLAELGIEAEPPAESITVLKHVKSRAEVRAAEEIASRAPCKDFETFRPLFAQVQEDLKSGVRETRPFGQEAGIRQGEFFILKGQMVYVAHVGEEFETEYGRRDSRLRVIYDNGTESDVLLRSLQRALYKDEAGRRITDPTVGPLFGTTVEPDDLESGTIYVLRSLSDNPYIAQHRNLIHKIGVTGGDVKKRIANAKHDATYLLADVEVVATYKLFNINRTKLEKIFHRVLAPAQIDLTIQDRFGHPVQPKEWFLVPLDIVSQLVGKIFDESIYGLIYDPEKANLVSIE
;
A
#
# COMPACT_ATOMS: atom_id res chain seq x y z
N MET A 1 -23.15 -59.19 -25.85
CA MET A 1 -23.90 -58.00 -25.41
C MET A 1 -23.10 -56.81 -25.91
N ALA A 2 -23.67 -56.02 -26.82
CA ALA A 2 -22.94 -54.91 -27.46
C ALA A 2 -22.60 -53.85 -26.40
N GLU A 3 -21.39 -53.30 -26.44
CA GLU A 3 -21.04 -52.10 -25.66
C GLU A 3 -21.76 -50.91 -26.30
N LEU A 4 -22.85 -50.45 -25.68
CA LEU A 4 -23.49 -49.20 -26.09
C LEU A 4 -22.58 -48.04 -25.70
N SER A 5 -22.47 -47.07 -26.60
CA SER A 5 -21.72 -45.83 -26.33
C SER A 5 -22.45 -44.97 -25.30
N ASP A 6 -21.71 -44.13 -24.57
CA ASP A 6 -22.27 -43.22 -23.54
C ASP A 6 -23.42 -42.35 -24.07
N ALA A 7 -23.41 -42.02 -25.37
CA ALA A 7 -24.47 -41.26 -26.03
C ALA A 7 -25.79 -42.05 -26.17
N GLU A 8 -25.70 -43.37 -26.38
CA GLU A 8 -26.88 -44.24 -26.52
C GLU A 8 -27.50 -44.53 -25.15
N LEU A 9 -26.67 -44.67 -24.10
CA LEU A 9 -27.13 -44.75 -22.70
C LEU A 9 -27.90 -43.49 -22.26
N LEU A 10 -27.43 -42.31 -22.66
CA LEU A 10 -28.07 -41.04 -22.34
C LEU A 10 -29.45 -40.88 -23.01
N ALA A 11 -29.59 -41.39 -24.23
CA ALA A 11 -30.86 -41.38 -24.96
C ALA A 11 -31.90 -42.33 -24.32
N GLU A 12 -31.45 -43.49 -23.84
CA GLU A 12 -32.31 -44.47 -23.17
C GLU A 12 -32.79 -44.00 -21.78
N LEU A 13 -32.02 -43.13 -21.12
CA LEU A 13 -32.35 -42.49 -19.84
C LEU A 13 -33.25 -41.24 -19.96
N GLY A 14 -33.63 -40.83 -21.17
CA GLY A 14 -34.58 -39.72 -21.39
C GLY A 14 -34.04 -38.33 -21.02
N VAL A 15 -32.72 -38.16 -20.88
CA VAL A 15 -32.12 -36.87 -20.51
C VAL A 15 -31.85 -36.06 -21.78
N SER A 16 -32.71 -35.08 -22.07
CA SER A 16 -32.46 -34.09 -23.11
C SER A 16 -31.46 -33.04 -22.61
N LEU A 17 -30.26 -32.99 -23.20
CA LEU A 17 -29.30 -31.92 -22.94
C LEU A 17 -29.81 -30.61 -23.56
N GLU A 18 -30.55 -29.82 -22.80
CA GLU A 18 -30.90 -28.46 -23.19
C GLU A 18 -29.62 -27.60 -23.24
N THR A 19 -29.11 -27.42 -24.45
CA THR A 19 -28.08 -26.43 -24.75
C THR A 19 -28.69 -25.04 -24.53
N LYS A 20 -28.29 -24.37 -23.44
CA LYS A 20 -28.63 -22.96 -23.20
C LYS A 20 -28.26 -22.13 -24.43
N LYS A 21 -29.27 -21.54 -25.08
CA LYS A 21 -29.09 -20.51 -26.13
C LYS A 21 -28.13 -19.44 -25.61
N LYS A 22 -26.96 -19.30 -26.25
CA LYS A 22 -26.10 -18.13 -26.09
C LYS A 22 -26.95 -16.89 -26.42
N ALA A 23 -26.99 -15.92 -25.50
CA ALA A 23 -27.48 -14.58 -25.84
C ALA A 23 -26.67 -14.10 -27.05
N ALA A 24 -27.36 -13.77 -28.15
CA ALA A 24 -26.74 -13.58 -29.46
C ALA A 24 -26.01 -12.23 -29.59
N LEU A 25 -26.14 -11.33 -28.60
CA LEU A 25 -25.57 -9.98 -28.60
C LEU A 25 -25.08 -9.63 -27.19
N THR A 26 -23.96 -8.91 -27.13
CA THR A 26 -23.41 -8.35 -25.89
C THR A 26 -24.12 -7.05 -25.52
N ALA A 27 -24.06 -6.65 -24.23
CA ALA A 27 -24.70 -5.42 -23.76
C ALA A 27 -24.18 -4.14 -24.48
N GLU A 28 -22.94 -4.17 -24.97
CA GLU A 28 -22.37 -3.09 -25.78
C GLU A 28 -23.00 -3.06 -27.18
N GLU A 29 -23.19 -4.22 -27.80
CA GLU A 29 -23.83 -4.36 -29.11
C GLU A 29 -25.31 -3.96 -29.07
N GLU A 30 -26.04 -4.33 -28.02
CA GLU A 30 -27.44 -3.89 -27.82
C GLU A 30 -27.55 -2.36 -27.67
N ARG A 31 -26.60 -1.73 -26.98
CA ARG A 31 -26.54 -0.27 -26.83
C ARG A 31 -26.24 0.43 -28.16
N ILE A 32 -25.36 -0.15 -28.97
CA ILE A 32 -25.03 0.37 -30.31
C ILE A 32 -26.25 0.28 -31.24
N ILE A 33 -26.99 -0.84 -31.19
CA ILE A 33 -28.23 -1.03 -31.96
C ILE A 33 -29.29 -0.01 -31.54
N ALA A 34 -29.58 0.11 -30.25
CA ALA A 34 -30.57 1.08 -29.75
C ALA A 34 -30.20 2.52 -30.13
N GLY A 35 -28.92 2.89 -30.02
CA GLY A 35 -28.44 4.20 -30.41
C GLY A 35 -28.56 4.50 -31.91
N PHE A 36 -28.47 3.48 -32.77
CA PHE A 36 -28.68 3.62 -34.21
C PHE A 36 -30.18 3.66 -34.57
N GLU A 37 -31.03 2.90 -33.88
CA GLU A 37 -32.49 2.96 -34.06
C GLU A 37 -33.06 4.34 -33.71
N ASP A 38 -32.49 5.04 -32.72
CA ASP A 38 -32.85 6.43 -32.43
C ASP A 38 -32.45 7.40 -33.56
N ILE A 39 -31.32 7.15 -34.25
CA ILE A 39 -30.89 7.93 -35.42
C ILE A 39 -31.82 7.66 -36.62
N CYS A 40 -32.22 6.40 -36.83
CA CYS A 40 -33.20 6.05 -37.87
C CYS A 40 -34.56 6.73 -37.61
N ARG A 41 -35.01 6.76 -36.36
CA ARG A 41 -36.24 7.47 -35.99
C ARG A 41 -36.15 8.97 -36.23
N PHE A 42 -35.01 9.57 -35.90
CA PHE A 42 -34.74 10.98 -36.22
C PHE A 42 -34.87 11.24 -37.72
N TYR A 43 -34.28 10.36 -38.55
CA TYR A 43 -34.36 10.46 -40.01
C TYR A 43 -35.80 10.32 -40.53
N GLU A 44 -36.60 9.42 -39.96
CA GLU A 44 -38.01 9.25 -40.32
C GLU A 44 -38.87 10.47 -39.94
N GLU A 45 -38.56 11.12 -38.83
CA GLU A 45 -39.29 12.29 -38.34
C GLU A 45 -38.90 13.58 -39.07
N HIS A 46 -37.61 13.77 -39.37
CA HIS A 46 -37.06 15.03 -39.91
C HIS A 46 -36.75 14.96 -41.42
N GLY A 47 -36.72 13.76 -42.00
CA GLY A 47 -36.47 13.53 -43.43
C GLY A 47 -35.03 13.78 -43.88
N HIS A 48 -34.10 14.05 -42.96
CA HIS A 48 -32.67 14.21 -43.24
C HIS A 48 -31.81 13.55 -42.15
N ALA A 49 -30.54 13.29 -42.49
CA ALA A 49 -29.56 12.76 -41.53
C ALA A 49 -29.20 13.86 -40.50
N PRO A 50 -28.91 13.50 -39.24
CA PRO A 50 -28.50 14.49 -38.25
C PRO A 50 -27.17 15.14 -38.63
N GLU A 51 -27.08 16.46 -38.58
CA GLU A 51 -25.86 17.20 -38.96
C GLU A 51 -25.34 18.08 -37.80
N HIS A 52 -24.09 18.52 -37.92
CA HIS A 52 -23.46 19.40 -36.94
C HIS A 52 -23.87 20.85 -37.17
N GLY A 53 -24.14 21.60 -36.09
CA GLY A 53 -24.36 23.05 -36.15
C GLY A 53 -24.76 23.63 -34.80
N GLU A 54 -24.21 24.79 -34.43
CA GLU A 54 -24.49 25.45 -33.14
C GLU A 54 -25.96 25.90 -33.00
N ASP A 55 -26.61 26.17 -34.13
CA ASP A 55 -28.03 26.56 -34.21
C ASP A 55 -29.01 25.38 -34.19
N ARG A 56 -28.52 24.13 -34.08
CA ARG A 56 -29.34 22.92 -34.12
C ARG A 56 -29.62 22.34 -32.75
N ASP A 57 -30.69 21.55 -32.67
CA ASP A 57 -31.12 20.94 -31.42
C ASP A 57 -30.00 20.07 -30.82
N ILE A 58 -29.94 20.05 -29.49
CA ILE A 58 -28.93 19.33 -28.70
C ILE A 58 -28.96 17.84 -29.06
N PHE A 59 -30.15 17.29 -29.33
CA PHE A 59 -30.33 15.89 -29.70
C PHE A 59 -29.83 15.59 -31.12
N GLU A 60 -30.08 16.48 -32.09
CA GLU A 60 -29.58 16.33 -33.46
C GLU A 60 -28.05 16.32 -33.48
N ARG A 61 -27.40 17.24 -32.75
CA ARG A 61 -25.94 17.24 -32.61
C ARG A 61 -25.40 15.96 -31.98
N LEU A 62 -26.08 15.44 -30.96
CA LEU A 62 -25.68 14.19 -30.32
C LEU A 62 -25.81 13.00 -31.27
N TYR A 63 -26.86 12.97 -32.09
CA TYR A 63 -27.08 11.95 -33.11
C TYR A 63 -26.08 12.06 -34.26
N ALA A 64 -25.69 13.27 -34.68
CA ALA A 64 -24.66 13.50 -35.69
C ALA A 64 -23.30 12.95 -35.25
N VAL A 65 -22.85 13.28 -34.04
CA VAL A 65 -21.59 12.76 -33.46
C VAL A 65 -21.63 11.23 -33.33
N ARG A 66 -22.78 10.66 -32.95
CA ARG A 66 -22.94 9.21 -32.84
C ARG A 66 -22.90 8.53 -34.22
N LEU A 67 -23.57 9.10 -35.22
CA LEU A 67 -23.58 8.58 -36.59
C LEU A 67 -22.17 8.58 -37.18
N ASP A 68 -21.39 9.63 -36.96
CA ASP A 68 -20.00 9.70 -37.42
C ASP A 68 -19.11 8.65 -36.76
N ARG A 69 -19.25 8.46 -35.44
CA ARG A 69 -18.52 7.38 -34.74
C ARG A 69 -18.92 6.00 -35.24
N ILE A 70 -20.19 5.77 -35.56
CA ILE A 70 -20.70 4.52 -36.13
C ILE A 70 -20.13 4.30 -37.54
N ARG A 71 -20.03 5.36 -38.36
CA ARG A 71 -19.42 5.32 -39.71
C ARG A 71 -17.91 5.06 -39.67
N ALA A 72 -17.21 5.61 -38.69
CA ALA A 72 -15.77 5.45 -38.50
C ALA A 72 -15.36 4.03 -38.06
N LEU A 73 -16.19 3.34 -37.26
CA LEU A 73 -15.87 2.03 -36.70
C LEU A 73 -16.41 0.88 -37.56
N GLU A 74 -15.51 0.11 -38.18
CA GLU A 74 -15.87 -1.02 -39.07
C GLU A 74 -16.71 -2.10 -38.38
N LYS A 75 -16.44 -2.37 -37.08
CA LYS A 75 -17.24 -3.29 -36.25
C LYS A 75 -18.69 -2.85 -36.08
N CYS A 76 -18.94 -1.54 -36.03
CA CYS A 76 -20.30 -1.00 -35.90
C CYS A 76 -21.04 -1.08 -37.24
N ARG A 77 -20.34 -0.83 -38.35
CA ARG A 77 -20.90 -0.97 -39.71
C ARG A 77 -21.32 -2.41 -40.00
N SER A 78 -20.49 -3.39 -39.70
CA SER A 78 -20.81 -4.81 -39.95
C SER A 78 -21.99 -5.30 -39.10
N LEU A 79 -22.10 -4.80 -37.88
CA LEU A 79 -23.19 -5.13 -36.96
C LEU A 79 -24.52 -4.50 -37.38
N LEU A 80 -24.50 -3.26 -37.86
CA LEU A 80 -25.68 -2.48 -38.21
C LEU A 80 -26.08 -2.58 -39.70
N ALA A 81 -25.25 -3.22 -40.55
CA ALA A 81 -25.50 -3.36 -41.99
C ALA A 81 -26.86 -3.99 -42.34
N GLN A 82 -27.36 -4.92 -41.52
CA GLN A 82 -28.68 -5.55 -41.72
C GLN A 82 -29.85 -4.70 -41.20
N ARG A 83 -29.56 -3.59 -40.51
CA ARG A 83 -30.52 -2.72 -39.83
C ARG A 83 -30.50 -1.28 -40.36
N ASP A 84 -29.92 -1.06 -41.55
CA ASP A 84 -29.86 0.24 -42.22
C ASP A 84 -30.83 0.31 -43.41
N PRO A 85 -32.15 0.53 -43.17
CA PRO A 85 -33.13 0.65 -44.23
C PRO A 85 -32.99 1.93 -45.07
N HIS A 86 -32.33 2.96 -44.52
CA HIS A 86 -32.24 4.31 -45.10
C HIS A 86 -30.87 4.62 -45.72
N GLY A 87 -29.94 3.66 -45.74
CA GLY A 87 -28.60 3.81 -46.33
C GLY A 87 -27.70 4.79 -45.58
N LEU A 88 -27.96 5.05 -44.30
CA LEU A 88 -27.25 6.03 -43.45
C LEU A 88 -25.81 5.62 -43.15
N LEU A 89 -25.49 4.33 -43.26
CA LEU A 89 -24.13 3.79 -43.09
C LEU A 89 -23.33 3.85 -44.38
N SER A 90 -24.00 3.99 -45.53
CA SER A 90 -23.34 4.18 -46.81
C SER A 90 -22.76 5.60 -46.90
N VAL A 91 -21.43 5.69 -47.00
CA VAL A 91 -20.76 6.94 -47.34
C VAL A 91 -20.94 7.13 -48.85
N SER A 92 -22.13 7.54 -49.28
CA SER A 92 -22.34 8.01 -50.64
C SER A 92 -21.74 9.40 -50.75
N GLY A 93 -20.56 9.48 -51.35
CA GLY A 93 -19.78 10.71 -51.44
C GLY A 93 -20.52 11.83 -52.15
N ILE A 94 -20.73 12.92 -51.41
CA ILE A 94 -20.58 14.29 -51.89
C ILE A 94 -19.73 14.99 -50.81
N ASP A 95 -18.69 15.68 -51.26
CA ASP A 95 -17.70 16.47 -50.52
C ASP A 95 -16.63 15.69 -49.74
N ALA A 96 -15.89 14.88 -50.52
CA ALA A 96 -14.48 14.69 -50.29
C ALA A 96 -13.73 16.00 -50.64
N GLU A 97 -13.66 16.90 -49.67
CA GLU A 97 -12.55 17.84 -49.49
C GLU A 97 -12.53 18.29 -48.02
N SER A 98 -12.41 17.31 -47.12
CA SER A 98 -11.71 17.55 -45.86
C SER A 98 -10.31 17.01 -46.09
N PRO A 99 -9.28 17.86 -46.24
CA PRO A 99 -7.93 17.36 -46.29
C PRO A 99 -7.66 16.59 -44.99
N ASP A 100 -7.02 15.44 -45.13
CA ASP A 100 -6.63 14.60 -44.01
C ASP A 100 -5.77 15.45 -43.04
N PRO A 101 -6.20 15.65 -41.78
CA PRO A 101 -5.46 16.50 -40.84
C PRO A 101 -4.07 15.94 -40.50
N ASP A 102 -3.77 14.68 -40.87
CA ASP A 102 -2.44 14.10 -40.76
C ASP A 102 -1.53 14.40 -41.97
N THR A 103 -2.02 15.09 -43.00
CA THR A 103 -1.26 15.43 -44.23
C THR A 103 -1.05 16.92 -44.48
N LEU A 104 -1.72 17.79 -43.72
CA LEU A 104 -1.49 19.23 -43.77
C LEU A 104 -0.50 19.66 -42.70
N ASP A 105 0.51 20.41 -43.12
CA ASP A 105 1.36 21.22 -42.24
C ASP A 105 0.50 22.23 -41.48
N ASP A 106 0.84 22.49 -40.21
CA ASP A 106 0.21 23.51 -39.35
C ASP A 106 0.10 24.88 -40.06
N ASP A 107 1.05 25.20 -40.95
CA ASP A 107 1.06 26.42 -41.74
C ASP A 107 -0.03 26.46 -42.84
N ALA A 108 -0.41 25.32 -43.40
CA ALA A 108 -1.46 25.24 -44.43
C ALA A 108 -2.86 25.37 -43.82
N LEU A 109 -3.06 24.84 -42.61
CA LEU A 109 -4.31 24.98 -41.86
C LEU A 109 -4.57 26.43 -41.42
N LEU A 110 -3.52 27.18 -41.09
CA LEU A 110 -3.62 28.59 -40.70
C LEU A 110 -4.10 29.49 -41.85
N ALA A 111 -3.71 29.18 -43.09
CA ALA A 111 -4.08 29.95 -44.28
C ALA A 111 -5.56 29.80 -44.66
N GLU A 112 -6.13 28.59 -44.55
CA GLU A 112 -7.56 28.35 -44.82
C GLU A 112 -8.49 29.00 -43.79
N LEU A 113 -8.01 29.21 -42.57
CA LEU A 113 -8.74 29.93 -41.50
C LEU A 113 -8.68 31.46 -41.65
N GLY A 114 -8.05 31.98 -42.70
CA GLY A 114 -7.94 33.42 -42.96
C GLY A 114 -6.98 34.15 -42.02
N ILE A 115 -6.06 33.41 -41.39
CA ILE A 115 -5.03 33.97 -40.50
C ILE A 115 -3.76 34.12 -41.34
N GLU A 116 -3.57 35.29 -41.94
CA GLU A 116 -2.29 35.62 -42.57
C GLU A 116 -1.20 35.60 -41.49
N ALA A 117 -0.23 34.69 -41.65
CA ALA A 117 0.91 34.53 -40.76
C ALA A 117 1.88 35.72 -40.91
N GLU A 118 1.50 36.89 -40.39
CA GLU A 118 2.49 37.83 -39.87
C GLU A 118 2.82 37.40 -38.44
N PRO A 119 4.08 37.07 -38.12
CA PRO A 119 4.44 36.62 -36.78
C PRO A 119 4.24 37.79 -35.80
N PRO A 120 3.26 37.76 -34.89
CA PRO A 120 3.25 38.71 -33.81
C PRO A 120 4.35 38.24 -32.85
N ALA A 121 5.37 39.06 -32.65
CA ALA A 121 6.50 38.77 -31.78
C ALA A 121 6.13 38.47 -30.31
N GLU A 122 4.84 38.49 -29.94
CA GLU A 122 4.34 38.27 -28.58
C GLU A 122 3.03 37.50 -28.59
N SER A 123 3.12 36.16 -28.61
CA SER A 123 1.98 35.28 -28.46
C SER A 123 1.29 35.46 -27.10
N ILE A 124 -0.02 35.72 -27.10
CA ILE A 124 -0.88 35.85 -25.90
C ILE A 124 -0.97 34.51 -25.13
N THR A 125 -0.63 33.39 -25.76
CA THR A 125 -0.57 32.08 -25.09
C THR A 125 0.74 31.88 -24.31
N VAL A 126 1.72 32.77 -24.46
CA VAL A 126 3.00 32.71 -23.76
C VAL A 126 3.04 33.78 -22.67
N LEU A 127 2.67 33.38 -21.45
CA LEU A 127 2.76 34.23 -20.25
C LEU A 127 4.24 34.53 -19.90
N LYS A 128 4.83 35.57 -20.50
CA LYS A 128 6.25 35.95 -20.28
C LYS A 128 6.58 36.38 -18.84
N HIS A 129 5.59 36.75 -18.03
CA HIS A 129 5.80 37.32 -16.69
C HIS A 129 5.29 36.45 -15.53
N VAL A 130 4.70 35.28 -15.81
CA VAL A 130 4.18 34.38 -14.78
C VAL A 130 4.67 32.96 -15.05
N LYS A 131 5.42 32.38 -14.11
CA LYS A 131 5.94 31.01 -14.21
C LYS A 131 4.77 30.02 -14.30
N SER A 132 4.85 29.03 -15.21
CA SER A 132 3.79 28.04 -15.35
C SER A 132 3.67 27.18 -14.08
N ARG A 133 2.46 26.71 -13.73
CA ARG A 133 2.24 25.91 -12.49
C ARG A 133 3.06 24.61 -12.47
N ALA A 134 3.40 24.08 -13.65
CA ALA A 134 4.26 22.90 -13.81
C ALA A 134 5.73 23.24 -13.55
N GLU A 135 6.22 24.40 -14.01
CA GLU A 135 7.57 24.89 -13.69
C GLU A 135 7.69 25.36 -12.24
N VAL A 136 6.65 25.92 -11.64
CA VAL A 136 6.62 26.21 -10.20
C VAL A 136 6.73 24.91 -9.40
N ARG A 137 5.96 23.87 -9.77
CA ARG A 137 6.06 22.55 -9.14
C ARG A 137 7.41 21.88 -9.37
N ALA A 138 7.97 21.97 -10.57
CA ALA A 138 9.28 21.41 -10.90
C ALA A 138 10.43 22.20 -10.26
N ALA A 139 10.30 23.52 -10.07
CA ALA A 139 11.26 24.35 -9.35
C ALA A 139 11.13 24.22 -7.83
N GLU A 140 9.94 23.86 -7.31
CA GLU A 140 9.76 23.41 -5.92
C GLU A 140 10.28 21.97 -5.72
N GLU A 141 10.15 21.10 -6.73
CA GLU A 141 10.68 19.73 -6.75
C GLU A 141 12.21 19.69 -6.95
N ILE A 142 12.76 20.72 -7.60
CA ILE A 142 14.18 21.06 -7.66
C ILE A 142 14.40 22.26 -6.72
N ALA A 143 14.03 22.12 -5.45
CA ALA A 143 14.40 23.09 -4.42
C ALA A 143 15.93 23.26 -4.46
N SER A 144 16.36 24.47 -4.87
CA SER A 144 17.75 24.83 -5.16
C SER A 144 18.66 24.33 -4.06
N ARG A 145 19.47 23.32 -4.37
CA ARG A 145 20.49 22.81 -3.46
C ARG A 145 21.46 23.95 -3.17
N ALA A 146 21.38 24.51 -1.96
CA ALA A 146 22.29 25.52 -1.49
C ALA A 146 23.52 24.83 -0.87
N PRO A 147 24.72 25.43 -0.94
CA PRO A 147 25.85 24.94 -0.16
C PRO A 147 25.55 25.07 1.34
N CYS A 148 25.67 23.98 2.09
CA CYS A 148 25.40 23.96 3.53
C CYS A 148 26.56 24.61 4.29
N LYS A 149 26.28 25.70 5.01
CA LYS A 149 27.30 26.45 5.76
C LYS A 149 27.81 25.70 6.99
N ASP A 150 26.96 24.86 7.58
CA ASP A 150 27.23 24.15 8.83
C ASP A 150 27.64 22.69 8.60
N PHE A 151 28.02 22.34 7.36
CA PHE A 151 28.22 20.95 6.95
C PHE A 151 29.28 20.21 7.78
N GLU A 152 30.28 20.91 8.30
CA GLU A 152 31.30 20.32 9.20
C GLU A 152 30.68 19.66 10.44
N THR A 153 29.52 20.13 10.90
CA THR A 153 28.78 19.52 12.03
C THR A 153 28.11 18.20 11.64
N PHE A 154 27.67 18.07 10.38
CA PHE A 154 26.92 16.91 9.88
C PHE A 154 27.81 15.87 9.19
N ARG A 155 28.96 16.29 8.68
CA ARG A 155 29.99 15.43 8.07
C ARG A 155 30.36 14.21 8.92
N PRO A 156 30.61 14.32 10.25
CA PRO A 156 30.89 13.14 11.07
C PRO A 156 29.70 12.18 11.15
N LEU A 157 28.46 12.67 11.12
CA LEU A 157 27.27 11.83 11.15
C LEU A 157 27.15 10.97 9.89
N PHE A 158 27.40 11.56 8.71
CA PHE A 158 27.42 10.79 7.45
C PHE A 158 28.55 9.76 7.41
N ALA A 159 29.73 10.10 7.92
CA ALA A 159 30.86 9.18 8.02
C ALA A 159 30.54 7.99 8.94
N GLN A 160 29.94 8.27 10.10
CA GLN A 160 29.50 7.25 11.05
C GLN A 160 28.43 6.34 10.44
N VAL A 161 27.43 6.89 9.75
CA VAL A 161 26.39 6.11 9.08
C VAL A 161 26.97 5.20 7.99
N GLN A 162 27.96 5.67 7.23
CA GLN A 162 28.65 4.83 6.23
C GLN A 162 29.44 3.69 6.88
N GLU A 163 30.09 3.94 8.02
CA GLU A 163 30.80 2.92 8.78
C GLU A 163 29.82 1.92 9.42
N ASP A 164 28.70 2.40 9.94
CA ASP A 164 27.61 1.58 10.51
C ASP A 164 26.95 0.69 9.45
N LEU A 165 26.77 1.18 8.23
CA LEU A 165 26.26 0.41 7.09
C LEU A 165 27.26 -0.67 6.63
N LYS A 166 28.58 -0.38 6.69
CA LYS A 166 29.64 -1.34 6.35
C LYS A 166 29.81 -2.42 7.42
N SER A 167 29.68 -2.06 8.69
CA SER A 167 29.78 -2.96 9.83
C SER A 167 28.49 -3.74 10.10
N GLY A 168 27.38 -3.39 9.43
CA GLY A 168 26.08 -4.05 9.59
C GLY A 168 25.29 -3.63 10.84
N VAL A 169 25.72 -2.54 11.50
CA VAL A 169 25.02 -1.92 12.63
C VAL A 169 23.73 -1.23 12.19
N ARG A 170 23.73 -0.67 10.98
CA ARG A 170 22.56 -0.11 10.29
C ARG A 170 22.21 -0.94 9.06
N GLU A 171 20.93 -1.02 8.75
CA GLU A 171 20.42 -1.68 7.54
C GLU A 171 19.66 -0.67 6.66
N THR A 172 19.66 -0.88 5.35
CA THR A 172 18.81 -0.11 4.42
C THR A 172 17.53 -0.88 4.13
N ARG A 173 16.37 -0.26 4.32
CA ARG A 173 15.05 -0.84 4.01
C ARG A 173 14.34 -0.07 2.89
N PRO A 174 13.53 -0.73 2.04
CA PRO A 174 12.67 -0.03 1.08
C PRO A 174 11.78 0.99 1.78
N PHE A 175 11.59 2.16 1.17
CA PHE A 175 10.66 3.17 1.69
C PHE A 175 9.21 2.77 1.38
N GLY A 176 8.39 2.51 2.41
CA GLY A 176 6.99 2.08 2.27
C GLY A 176 6.01 3.25 2.13
N GLN A 177 4.81 2.99 1.58
CA GLN A 177 3.78 4.01 1.28
C GLN A 177 3.26 4.80 2.50
N GLU A 178 3.46 4.31 3.73
CA GLU A 178 3.02 4.95 4.97
C GLU A 178 4.19 5.30 5.92
N ALA A 179 5.42 5.33 5.41
CA ALA A 179 6.58 5.66 6.24
C ALA A 179 6.62 7.17 6.54
N GLY A 180 6.47 7.52 7.82
CA GLY A 180 6.73 8.87 8.32
C GLY A 180 8.20 9.25 8.17
N ILE A 181 8.46 10.54 7.94
CA ILE A 181 9.79 11.15 7.92
C ILE A 181 9.94 11.96 9.20
N ARG A 182 11.02 11.75 9.94
CA ARG A 182 11.31 12.50 11.19
C ARG A 182 12.65 13.22 11.13
N GLN A 183 12.81 14.20 12.01
CA GLN A 183 14.09 14.84 12.26
C GLN A 183 15.10 13.80 12.76
N GLY A 184 16.34 13.89 12.30
CA GLY A 184 17.41 12.97 12.69
C GLY A 184 17.52 11.70 11.84
N GLU A 185 16.53 11.41 10.99
CA GLU A 185 16.53 10.20 10.16
C GLU A 185 17.39 10.35 8.90
N PHE A 186 17.93 9.21 8.44
CA PHE A 186 18.74 9.09 7.24
C PHE A 186 18.01 8.32 6.15
N PHE A 187 18.13 8.80 4.91
CA PHE A 187 17.54 8.20 3.72
C PHE A 187 18.56 8.14 2.58
N ILE A 188 18.29 7.29 1.61
CA ILE A 188 19.01 7.24 0.34
C ILE A 188 18.03 7.70 -0.73
N LEU A 189 18.35 8.80 -1.40
CA LEU A 189 17.59 9.36 -2.51
C LEU A 189 18.53 9.52 -3.71
N LYS A 190 18.19 8.86 -4.81
CA LYS A 190 18.95 8.79 -6.07
C LYS A 190 20.42 8.40 -5.83
N GLY A 191 20.67 7.50 -4.88
CA GLY A 191 22.01 7.04 -4.51
C GLY A 191 22.82 8.01 -3.64
N GLN A 192 22.25 9.14 -3.21
CA GLN A 192 22.88 10.08 -2.26
C GLN A 192 22.26 9.90 -0.87
N MET A 193 23.08 9.98 0.19
CA MET A 193 22.55 9.99 1.55
C MET A 193 21.97 11.36 1.89
N VAL A 194 20.85 11.31 2.58
CA VAL A 194 20.01 12.46 2.91
C VAL A 194 19.71 12.42 4.40
N TYR A 195 19.94 13.51 5.10
CA TYR A 195 19.70 13.68 6.54
C TYR A 195 18.66 14.77 6.79
N VAL A 196 17.66 14.48 7.61
CA VAL A 196 16.64 15.47 7.98
C VAL A 196 17.11 16.25 9.20
N ALA A 197 17.64 17.44 9.00
CA ALA A 197 18.23 18.25 10.07
C ALA A 197 17.19 18.97 10.94
N HIS A 198 16.06 19.37 10.36
CA HIS A 198 15.00 20.08 11.08
C HIS A 198 13.64 19.86 10.41
N VAL A 199 12.60 19.63 11.22
CA VAL A 199 11.19 19.59 10.79
C VAL A 199 10.52 20.85 11.32
N GLY A 200 10.02 21.70 10.42
CA GLY A 200 9.30 22.93 10.76
C GLY A 200 7.86 22.68 11.21
N GLU A 201 7.16 23.76 11.53
CA GLU A 201 5.76 23.71 11.99
C GLU A 201 4.84 23.03 10.96
N GLU A 202 3.91 22.22 11.47
CA GLU A 202 2.85 21.62 10.67
C GLU A 202 1.86 22.70 10.22
N PHE A 203 1.57 22.73 8.93
CA PHE A 203 0.52 23.57 8.36
C PHE A 203 -0.46 22.72 7.55
N GLU A 204 -1.72 23.15 7.52
CA GLU A 204 -2.73 22.52 6.68
C GLU A 204 -2.72 23.14 5.28
N THR A 205 -2.58 22.30 4.27
CA THR A 205 -2.74 22.69 2.88
C THR A 205 -4.21 22.96 2.55
N GLU A 206 -4.48 23.66 1.45
CA GLU A 206 -5.83 23.97 0.94
C GLU A 206 -6.74 22.73 0.75
N TYR A 207 -6.15 21.53 0.72
CA TYR A 207 -6.85 20.25 0.59
C TYR A 207 -7.07 19.54 1.94
N GLY A 208 -6.93 20.24 3.07
CA GLY A 208 -7.12 19.69 4.43
C GLY A 208 -6.07 18.67 4.85
N ARG A 209 -4.87 18.73 4.26
CA ARG A 209 -3.78 17.79 4.53
C ARG A 209 -2.66 18.50 5.25
N ARG A 210 -2.16 17.88 6.33
CA ARG A 210 -0.97 18.35 7.06
C ARG A 210 0.30 18.15 6.23
N ASP A 211 1.15 19.17 6.25
CA ASP A 211 2.49 19.17 5.65
C ASP A 211 3.43 20.02 6.53
N SER A 212 4.73 19.78 6.41
CA SER A 212 5.76 20.50 7.17
C SER A 212 6.94 20.81 6.28
N ARG A 213 7.66 21.89 6.60
CA ARG A 213 8.85 22.30 5.88
C ARG A 213 10.10 21.67 6.49
N LEU A 214 10.92 21.00 5.69
CA LEU A 214 12.08 20.22 6.14
C LEU A 214 13.39 20.87 5.67
N ARG A 215 14.34 21.06 6.60
CA ARG A 215 15.74 21.31 6.25
C ARG A 215 16.44 19.98 6.07
N VAL A 216 16.86 19.70 4.85
CA VAL A 216 17.46 18.43 4.45
C VAL A 216 18.89 18.66 4.01
N ILE A 217 19.81 17.83 4.49
CA ILE A 217 21.25 17.91 4.21
C ILE A 217 21.67 16.67 3.43
N TYR A 218 22.49 16.86 2.41
CA TYR A 218 23.03 15.81 1.57
C TYR A 218 24.50 15.54 1.92
N ASP A 219 24.94 14.30 1.70
CA ASP A 219 26.33 13.87 1.91
C ASP A 219 27.36 14.66 1.08
N ASN A 220 26.95 15.26 -0.03
CA ASN A 220 27.78 16.09 -0.89
C ASN A 220 27.97 17.54 -0.39
N GLY A 221 27.51 17.87 0.83
CA GLY A 221 27.67 19.20 1.41
C GLY A 221 26.62 20.22 0.96
N THR A 222 25.55 19.78 0.31
CA THR A 222 24.43 20.66 -0.03
C THR A 222 23.27 20.51 0.93
N GLU A 223 22.47 21.55 1.09
CA GLU A 223 21.20 21.52 1.81
C GLU A 223 20.07 21.95 0.89
N SER A 224 18.87 21.44 1.16
CA SER A 224 17.66 21.81 0.47
C SER A 224 16.54 21.96 1.48
N ASP A 225 15.64 22.89 1.18
CA ASP A 225 14.47 23.19 1.98
C ASP A 225 13.25 22.65 1.24
N VAL A 226 12.79 21.46 1.64
CA VAL A 226 11.77 20.67 0.93
C VAL A 226 10.56 20.45 1.81
N LEU A 227 9.38 20.31 1.20
CA LEU A 227 8.19 19.89 1.93
C LEU A 227 8.28 18.39 2.27
N LEU A 228 7.76 18.00 3.43
CA LEU A 228 7.75 16.63 3.90
C LEU A 228 7.08 15.71 2.88
N ARG A 229 5.92 16.11 2.35
CA ARG A 229 5.22 15.33 1.31
C ARG A 229 5.99 15.24 0.00
N SER A 230 6.75 16.27 -0.36
CA SER A 230 7.59 16.25 -1.56
C SER A 230 8.75 15.27 -1.39
N LEU A 231 9.41 15.25 -0.22
CA LEU A 231 10.45 14.28 0.09
C LEU A 231 9.92 12.84 0.12
N GLN A 232 8.75 12.61 0.74
CA GLN A 232 8.09 11.30 0.74
C GLN A 232 7.79 10.80 -0.69
N ARG A 233 7.25 11.68 -1.55
CA ARG A 233 6.97 11.34 -2.95
C ARG A 233 8.25 11.06 -3.72
N ALA A 234 9.31 11.82 -3.50
CA ALA A 234 10.60 11.63 -4.15
C ALA A 234 11.22 10.27 -3.75
N LEU A 235 11.17 9.91 -2.46
CA LEU A 235 11.64 8.62 -1.96
C LEU A 235 10.80 7.45 -2.46
N TYR A 236 9.49 7.64 -2.63
CA TYR A 236 8.59 6.61 -3.15
C TYR A 236 8.75 6.37 -4.65
N LYS A 237 8.93 7.45 -5.44
CA LYS A 237 9.08 7.37 -6.90
C LYS A 237 10.44 6.79 -7.31
N ASP A 238 11.43 6.87 -6.43
CA ASP A 238 12.77 6.38 -6.67
C ASP A 238 12.90 4.89 -6.30
N GLU A 239 13.28 4.06 -7.26
CA GLU A 239 13.54 2.62 -7.03
C GLU A 239 14.73 2.38 -6.08
N ALA A 240 15.67 3.33 -6.04
CA ALA A 240 16.79 3.33 -5.10
C ALA A 240 16.42 3.97 -3.74
N GLY A 241 15.17 4.40 -3.56
CA GLY A 241 14.65 5.00 -2.34
C GLY A 241 14.71 4.04 -1.16
N ARG A 242 15.66 4.27 -0.26
CA ARG A 242 15.83 3.46 0.96
C ARG A 242 15.79 4.33 2.20
N ARG A 243 15.22 3.81 3.27
CA ARG A 243 15.39 4.34 4.62
C ARG A 243 16.59 3.64 5.26
N ILE A 244 17.52 4.41 5.81
CA ILE A 244 18.59 3.88 6.64
C ILE A 244 18.02 3.76 8.04
N THR A 245 18.10 2.57 8.63
CA THR A 245 17.67 2.39 10.02
C THR A 245 18.60 3.18 10.93
N ASP A 246 18.08 3.64 12.06
CA ASP A 246 18.90 4.20 13.13
C ASP A 246 19.97 3.18 13.56
N PRO A 247 21.14 3.66 14.04
CA PRO A 247 22.19 2.77 14.49
C PRO A 247 21.60 2.00 15.65
N THR A 248 21.40 0.71 15.45
CA THR A 248 21.04 -0.18 16.54
C THR A 248 22.28 -0.42 17.40
N VAL A 249 22.68 0.64 18.13
CA VAL A 249 23.50 0.59 19.34
C VAL A 249 22.93 1.65 20.31
N GLY A 250 21.70 1.39 20.79
CA GLY A 250 21.12 2.01 21.98
C GLY A 250 19.97 3.01 21.76
N PRO A 251 18.86 2.96 22.53
CA PRO A 251 18.35 1.86 23.34
C PRO A 251 17.36 1.02 22.52
N LEU A 252 17.37 -0.30 22.68
CA LEU A 252 16.27 -1.14 22.18
C LEU A 252 14.93 -0.81 22.88
N PHE A 253 14.95 0.04 23.91
CA PHE A 253 13.82 0.36 24.76
C PHE A 253 13.95 1.75 25.40
N GLY A 254 13.12 2.72 24.98
CA GLY A 254 12.95 3.96 25.74
C GLY A 254 12.28 3.67 27.09
N THR A 255 12.85 4.13 28.19
CA THR A 255 12.24 4.09 29.53
C THR A 255 11.09 5.10 29.67
N THR A 256 11.06 6.12 28.81
CA THR A 256 9.98 7.10 28.67
C THR A 256 9.20 6.82 27.39
N VAL A 257 7.91 6.54 27.54
CA VAL A 257 6.98 6.49 26.41
C VAL A 257 6.87 7.89 25.83
N GLU A 258 7.48 8.12 24.66
CA GLU A 258 7.29 9.36 23.92
C GLU A 258 6.01 9.27 23.06
N PRO A 259 5.26 10.36 22.87
CA PRO A 259 4.01 10.34 22.09
C PRO A 259 4.20 9.88 20.63
N ASP A 260 5.43 9.86 20.11
CA ASP A 260 5.76 9.55 18.72
C ASP A 260 6.37 8.14 18.50
N ASP A 261 6.42 7.31 19.54
CA ASP A 261 6.92 5.94 19.43
C ASP A 261 5.94 5.03 18.67
N LEU A 262 6.43 4.28 17.67
CA LEU A 262 5.60 3.32 16.94
C LEU A 262 5.34 2.10 17.82
N GLU A 263 4.08 1.85 18.18
CA GLU A 263 3.65 0.67 18.91
C GLU A 263 3.99 -0.59 18.10
N SER A 264 5.13 -1.18 18.44
CA SER A 264 5.72 -2.32 17.73
C SER A 264 5.16 -3.65 18.25
N GLY A 265 4.57 -3.64 19.44
CA GLY A 265 3.80 -4.75 19.98
C GLY A 265 3.48 -4.62 21.46
N THR A 266 2.84 -5.64 22.01
CA THR A 266 2.54 -5.79 23.43
C THR A 266 2.97 -7.19 23.87
N ILE A 267 3.74 -7.27 24.95
CA ILE A 267 3.98 -8.51 25.69
C ILE A 267 2.76 -8.71 26.57
N TYR A 268 2.15 -9.88 26.50
CA TYR A 268 1.03 -10.25 27.34
C TYR A 268 1.38 -11.49 28.14
N VAL A 269 1.05 -11.44 29.43
CA VAL A 269 1.23 -12.53 30.37
C VAL A 269 -0.15 -13.03 30.77
N LEU A 270 -0.40 -14.30 30.49
CA LEU A 270 -1.68 -14.94 30.72
C LEU A 270 -1.60 -15.99 31.80
N ARG A 271 -2.73 -16.16 32.48
CA ARG A 271 -2.98 -17.24 33.43
C ARG A 271 -4.08 -18.12 32.89
N SER A 272 -3.86 -19.44 32.91
CA SER A 272 -4.87 -20.40 32.45
C SER A 272 -5.96 -20.58 33.50
N LEU A 273 -7.21 -20.58 33.05
CA LEU A 273 -8.38 -20.96 33.84
C LEU A 273 -8.78 -22.43 33.63
N SER A 274 -7.88 -23.27 33.09
CA SER A 274 -8.12 -24.71 32.92
C SER A 274 -8.37 -25.41 34.26
N ASP A 275 -9.25 -26.42 34.24
CA ASP A 275 -9.61 -27.28 35.37
C ASP A 275 -8.65 -28.47 35.55
N ASN A 276 -7.60 -28.58 34.72
CA ASN A 276 -6.61 -29.64 34.88
C ASN A 276 -5.97 -29.55 36.28
N PRO A 277 -5.91 -30.64 37.06
CA PRO A 277 -5.40 -30.62 38.44
C PRO A 277 -4.01 -29.99 38.58
N TYR A 278 -3.11 -30.22 37.62
CA TYR A 278 -1.76 -29.64 37.64
C TYR A 278 -1.79 -28.11 37.47
N ILE A 279 -2.60 -27.62 36.53
CA ILE A 279 -2.75 -26.19 36.26
C ILE A 279 -3.49 -25.49 37.40
N ALA A 280 -4.54 -26.12 37.94
CA ALA A 280 -5.32 -25.58 39.03
C ALA A 280 -4.48 -25.41 40.32
N GLN A 281 -3.61 -26.38 40.63
CA GLN A 281 -2.72 -26.32 41.81
C GLN A 281 -1.61 -25.26 41.66
N HIS A 282 -1.11 -25.05 40.45
CA HIS A 282 0.01 -24.13 40.18
C HIS A 282 -0.40 -22.86 39.43
N ARG A 283 -1.68 -22.48 39.48
CA ARG A 283 -2.27 -21.39 38.69
C ARG A 283 -1.58 -20.03 38.87
N ASN A 284 -0.95 -19.80 40.04
CA ASN A 284 -0.22 -18.56 40.34
C ASN A 284 1.25 -18.56 39.89
N LEU A 285 1.77 -19.70 39.43
CA LEU A 285 3.15 -19.86 38.98
C LEU A 285 3.22 -20.19 37.49
N ILE A 286 2.16 -20.76 36.93
CA ILE A 286 2.07 -21.11 35.51
C ILE A 286 1.57 -19.91 34.72
N HIS A 287 2.44 -19.35 33.90
CA HIS A 287 2.11 -18.23 33.05
C HIS A 287 2.45 -18.53 31.59
N LYS A 288 1.57 -18.10 30.69
CA LYS A 288 1.87 -18.03 29.26
C LYS A 288 2.39 -16.65 28.92
N ILE A 289 3.53 -16.58 28.26
CA ILE A 289 4.14 -15.32 27.86
C ILE A 289 4.17 -15.28 26.34
N GLY A 290 3.56 -14.25 25.76
CA GLY A 290 3.50 -14.08 24.31
C GLY A 290 3.68 -12.63 23.89
N VAL A 291 3.95 -12.42 22.60
CA VAL A 291 4.11 -11.09 22.00
C VAL A 291 3.11 -10.95 20.86
N THR A 292 2.38 -9.84 20.81
CA THR A 292 1.43 -9.52 19.73
C THR A 292 1.69 -8.12 19.17
N GLY A 293 1.42 -7.89 17.88
CA GLY A 293 1.47 -6.55 17.28
C GLY A 293 0.12 -5.81 17.33
N GLY A 294 -0.97 -6.49 17.65
CA GLY A 294 -2.31 -5.92 17.74
C GLY A 294 -2.95 -6.18 19.09
N ASP A 295 -4.23 -5.85 19.22
CA ASP A 295 -4.98 -5.96 20.48
C ASP A 295 -4.91 -7.38 21.09
N VAL A 296 -4.42 -7.45 22.34
CA VAL A 296 -4.33 -8.68 23.14
C VAL A 296 -5.69 -9.35 23.27
N LYS A 297 -6.79 -8.58 23.44
CA LYS A 297 -8.14 -9.13 23.57
C LYS A 297 -8.56 -9.92 22.33
N LYS A 298 -8.21 -9.41 21.14
CA LYS A 298 -8.47 -10.13 19.88
C LYS A 298 -7.62 -11.38 19.74
N ARG A 299 -6.38 -11.36 20.22
CA ARG A 299 -5.46 -12.51 20.18
C ARG A 299 -5.93 -13.68 21.05
N ILE A 300 -6.55 -13.38 22.20
CA ILE A 300 -7.03 -14.40 23.16
C ILE A 300 -8.51 -14.76 23.00
N ALA A 301 -9.25 -14.12 22.10
CA ALA A 301 -10.70 -14.30 21.96
C ALA A 301 -11.13 -15.75 21.72
N ASN A 302 -10.28 -16.56 21.08
CA ASN A 302 -10.54 -17.98 20.79
C ASN A 302 -9.69 -18.95 21.64
N ALA A 303 -9.15 -18.50 22.77
CA ALA A 303 -8.27 -19.30 23.63
C ALA A 303 -8.90 -20.65 24.05
N LYS A 304 -10.20 -20.65 24.38
CA LYS A 304 -10.95 -21.86 24.76
C LYS A 304 -10.92 -22.99 23.73
N HIS A 305 -10.74 -22.65 22.45
CA HIS A 305 -10.76 -23.62 21.35
C HIS A 305 -9.38 -23.88 20.75
N ASP A 306 -8.33 -23.31 21.32
CA ASP A 306 -6.98 -23.37 20.79
C ASP A 306 -6.08 -24.17 21.75
N ALA A 307 -5.46 -25.23 21.22
CA ALA A 307 -4.59 -26.12 21.98
C ALA A 307 -3.37 -25.38 22.57
N THR A 308 -2.93 -24.26 21.95
CA THR A 308 -1.84 -23.44 22.47
C THR A 308 -2.19 -22.69 23.77
N TYR A 309 -3.49 -22.58 24.08
CA TYR A 309 -4.04 -22.02 25.32
C TYR A 309 -4.64 -23.09 26.24
N LEU A 310 -4.26 -24.36 26.04
CA LEU A 310 -4.66 -25.48 26.89
C LEU A 310 -6.17 -25.79 26.80
N LEU A 311 -6.83 -25.41 25.69
CA LEU A 311 -8.27 -25.57 25.47
C LEU A 311 -9.13 -24.99 26.60
N ALA A 312 -8.66 -23.89 27.19
CA ALA A 312 -9.30 -23.24 28.33
C ALA A 312 -9.33 -21.72 28.17
N ASP A 313 -10.22 -21.09 28.92
CA ASP A 313 -10.23 -19.63 29.03
C ASP A 313 -8.95 -19.15 29.73
N VAL A 314 -8.53 -17.93 29.38
CA VAL A 314 -7.29 -17.33 29.88
C VAL A 314 -7.55 -15.91 30.37
N GLU A 315 -6.85 -15.54 31.42
CA GLU A 315 -6.92 -14.22 32.03
C GLU A 315 -5.62 -13.46 31.77
N VAL A 316 -5.74 -12.18 31.43
CA VAL A 316 -4.58 -11.29 31.26
C VAL A 316 -4.16 -10.78 32.63
N VAL A 317 -2.96 -11.16 33.07
CA VAL A 317 -2.43 -10.78 34.39
C VAL A 317 -1.47 -9.59 34.30
N ALA A 318 -0.72 -9.48 33.21
CA ALA A 318 0.13 -8.34 32.95
C ALA A 318 0.23 -8.06 31.45
N THR A 319 0.38 -6.78 31.10
CA THR A 319 0.64 -6.32 29.74
C THR A 319 1.74 -5.28 29.75
N TYR A 320 2.72 -5.44 28.87
CA TYR A 320 3.82 -4.49 28.71
C TYR A 320 3.84 -4.01 27.26
N LYS A 321 3.68 -2.71 27.05
CA LYS A 321 3.75 -2.10 25.72
C LYS A 321 5.19 -2.01 25.25
N LEU A 322 5.41 -2.27 23.96
CA LEU A 322 6.72 -2.28 23.33
C LEU A 322 6.75 -1.31 22.15
N PHE A 323 7.84 -0.57 22.03
CA PHE A 323 8.05 0.43 20.99
C PHE A 323 9.34 0.14 20.22
N ASN A 324 9.30 0.21 18.88
CA ASN A 324 10.43 -0.04 17.99
C ASN A 324 11.12 -1.44 18.06
N ILE A 325 10.37 -2.51 18.39
CA ILE A 325 10.93 -3.85 18.68
C ILE A 325 10.72 -4.89 17.60
N ASN A 326 11.75 -5.74 17.41
CA ASN A 326 11.61 -6.99 16.68
C ASN A 326 10.99 -8.10 17.56
N ARG A 327 9.68 -8.31 17.39
CA ARG A 327 8.86 -9.30 18.12
C ARG A 327 9.47 -10.72 18.11
N THR A 328 9.94 -11.19 16.95
CA THR A 328 10.50 -12.53 16.80
C THR A 328 11.80 -12.72 17.60
N LYS A 329 12.64 -11.68 17.70
CA LYS A 329 13.84 -11.74 18.54
C LYS A 329 13.47 -11.80 20.02
N LEU A 330 12.48 -11.02 20.45
CA LEU A 330 12.05 -10.96 21.84
C LEU A 330 11.42 -12.28 22.31
N GLU A 331 10.61 -12.91 21.47
CA GLU A 331 10.07 -14.25 21.72
C GLU A 331 11.18 -15.30 21.90
N LYS A 332 12.20 -15.28 21.02
CA LYS A 332 13.38 -16.15 21.15
C LYS A 332 14.14 -15.93 22.46
N ILE A 333 14.23 -14.69 22.95
CA ILE A 333 14.87 -14.38 24.23
C ILE A 333 14.09 -15.00 25.37
N PHE A 334 12.76 -14.84 25.41
CA PHE A 334 11.93 -15.48 26.43
C PHE A 334 12.08 -17.00 26.42
N HIS A 335 12.00 -17.63 25.24
CA HIS A 335 12.21 -19.06 25.11
C HIS A 335 13.60 -19.50 25.59
N ARG A 336 14.66 -18.74 25.29
CA ARG A 336 16.02 -19.07 25.72
C ARG A 336 16.19 -18.95 27.24
N VAL A 337 15.74 -17.85 27.82
CA VAL A 337 15.97 -17.55 29.25
C VAL A 337 15.08 -18.41 30.15
N LEU A 338 13.85 -18.69 29.72
CA LEU A 338 12.87 -19.47 30.46
C LEU A 338 12.80 -20.94 30.04
N ALA A 339 13.67 -21.41 29.14
CA ALA A 339 13.72 -22.81 28.71
C ALA A 339 13.69 -23.81 29.90
N PRO A 340 14.44 -23.59 31.01
CA PRO A 340 14.43 -24.54 32.13
C PRO A 340 13.10 -24.60 32.88
N ALA A 341 12.26 -23.57 32.78
CA ALA A 341 10.95 -23.51 33.42
C ALA A 341 9.80 -23.81 32.47
N GLN A 342 10.08 -24.22 31.24
CA GLN A 342 9.03 -24.58 30.30
C GLN A 342 8.27 -25.81 30.81
N ILE A 343 6.94 -25.73 30.79
CA ILE A 343 6.10 -26.83 31.27
C ILE A 343 6.06 -27.92 30.20
N ASP A 344 6.35 -29.15 30.61
CA ASP A 344 6.15 -30.34 29.79
C ASP A 344 4.72 -30.88 29.99
N LEU A 345 3.77 -30.29 29.26
CA LEU A 345 2.38 -30.70 29.26
C LEU A 345 1.95 -31.09 27.85
N THR A 346 1.44 -32.30 27.68
CA THR A 346 0.88 -32.77 26.41
C THR A 346 -0.64 -32.79 26.50
N ILE A 347 -1.30 -32.05 25.61
CA ILE A 347 -2.77 -32.02 25.52
C ILE A 347 -3.18 -32.61 24.16
N GLN A 348 -4.31 -33.30 24.11
CA GLN A 348 -4.89 -33.72 22.84
C GLN A 348 -5.72 -32.58 22.25
N ASP A 349 -5.42 -32.19 21.02
CA ASP A 349 -6.23 -31.26 20.24
C ASP A 349 -7.64 -31.86 19.99
N ARG A 350 -8.58 -31.04 19.52
CA ARG A 350 -9.96 -31.43 19.16
C ARG A 350 -10.05 -32.58 18.14
N PHE A 351 -8.95 -32.87 17.43
CA PHE A 351 -8.83 -33.97 16.48
C PHE A 351 -8.07 -35.19 17.03
N GLY A 352 -7.71 -35.19 18.33
CA GLY A 352 -6.99 -36.28 18.99
C GLY A 352 -5.47 -36.26 18.80
N HIS A 353 -4.91 -35.24 18.15
CA HIS A 353 -3.46 -35.11 17.98
C HIS A 353 -2.79 -34.53 19.23
N PRO A 354 -1.67 -35.09 19.71
CA PRO A 354 -0.95 -34.54 20.84
C PRO A 354 -0.25 -33.23 20.46
N VAL A 355 -0.52 -32.17 21.22
CA VAL A 355 0.08 -30.84 21.08
C VAL A 355 0.79 -30.46 22.38
N GLN A 356 2.04 -30.01 22.25
CA GLN A 356 2.84 -29.49 23.35
C GLN A 356 3.03 -27.98 23.19
N PRO A 357 2.44 -27.15 24.06
CA PRO A 357 2.51 -25.71 23.93
C PRO A 357 3.81 -25.18 24.52
N LYS A 358 4.61 -24.47 23.71
CA LYS A 358 5.98 -24.07 24.09
C LYS A 358 6.10 -22.77 24.89
N GLU A 359 4.99 -22.06 25.03
CA GLU A 359 4.95 -20.71 25.59
C GLU A 359 4.44 -20.67 27.04
N TRP A 360 4.34 -21.83 27.70
CA TRP A 360 3.93 -21.94 29.10
C TRP A 360 5.13 -22.20 29.99
N PHE A 361 5.31 -21.36 31.01
CA PHE A 361 6.45 -21.39 31.91
C PHE A 361 6.01 -21.36 33.37
N LEU A 362 6.73 -22.09 34.22
CA LEU A 362 6.59 -22.09 35.67
C LEU A 362 7.44 -20.96 36.27
N VAL A 363 6.95 -19.73 36.20
CA VAL A 363 7.68 -18.50 36.56
C VAL A 363 6.75 -17.55 37.31
N PRO A 364 7.13 -17.05 38.51
CA PRO A 364 6.37 -16.02 39.22
C PRO A 364 6.26 -14.71 38.42
N LEU A 365 5.17 -13.96 38.60
CA LEU A 365 4.95 -12.67 37.92
C LEU A 365 6.07 -11.65 38.20
N ASP A 366 6.63 -11.66 39.41
CA ASP A 366 7.71 -10.76 39.80
C ASP A 366 8.96 -11.00 38.93
N ILE A 367 9.26 -12.27 38.64
CA ILE A 367 10.38 -12.63 37.77
C ILE A 367 10.08 -12.27 36.32
N VAL A 368 8.84 -12.42 35.85
CA VAL A 368 8.46 -11.95 34.51
C VAL A 368 8.64 -10.43 34.42
N SER A 369 8.26 -9.69 35.45
CA SER A 369 8.43 -8.23 35.52
C SER A 369 9.90 -7.83 35.52
N GLN A 370 10.75 -8.52 36.30
CA GLN A 370 12.19 -8.32 36.31
C GLN A 370 12.85 -8.68 34.99
N LEU A 371 12.39 -9.77 34.35
CA LEU A 371 12.87 -10.21 33.05
C LEU A 371 12.56 -9.18 31.98
N VAL A 372 11.32 -8.67 31.99
CA VAL A 372 10.91 -7.55 31.14
C VAL A 372 11.80 -6.34 31.43
N GLY A 373 11.98 -5.93 32.69
CA GLY A 373 12.87 -4.83 33.06
C GLY A 373 14.33 -5.02 32.60
N LYS A 374 14.88 -6.22 32.72
CA LYS A 374 16.23 -6.55 32.23
C LYS A 374 16.33 -6.60 30.71
N ILE A 375 15.23 -6.93 30.03
CA ILE A 375 15.11 -6.76 28.58
C ILE A 375 15.17 -5.27 28.25
N PHE A 376 14.43 -4.42 28.98
CA PHE A 376 14.46 -2.97 28.85
C PHE A 376 15.87 -2.39 29.07
N ASP A 377 16.58 -2.86 30.11
CA ASP A 377 17.92 -2.37 30.46
C ASP A 377 19.07 -3.08 29.71
N GLU A 378 18.77 -3.93 28.72
CA GLU A 378 19.72 -4.73 27.93
C GLU A 378 20.64 -5.66 28.74
N SER A 379 20.43 -5.78 30.05
CA SER A 379 21.24 -6.61 30.96
C SER A 379 20.85 -8.09 30.94
N ILE A 380 20.01 -8.52 29.99
CA ILE A 380 19.55 -9.91 29.87
C ILE A 380 20.58 -10.85 29.23
N TYR A 381 21.62 -10.32 28.59
CA TYR A 381 22.67 -11.15 27.99
C TYR A 381 23.38 -11.95 29.08
N GLY A 382 23.45 -13.27 28.88
CA GLY A 382 24.09 -14.16 29.84
C GLY A 382 23.22 -14.50 31.05
N LEU A 383 21.91 -14.25 31.06
CA LEU A 383 21.02 -14.67 32.15
C LEU A 383 20.14 -15.88 31.77
N ILE A 384 19.93 -16.79 32.70
CA ILE A 384 18.97 -17.90 32.65
C ILE A 384 18.11 -17.88 33.90
N TYR A 385 16.86 -18.31 33.78
CA TYR A 385 16.01 -18.55 34.94
C TYR A 385 16.31 -19.91 35.57
N ASP A 386 16.60 -19.90 36.87
CA ASP A 386 16.75 -21.09 37.70
C ASP A 386 15.42 -21.38 38.44
N PRO A 387 14.71 -22.47 38.09
CA PRO A 387 13.44 -22.84 38.72
C PRO A 387 13.58 -23.21 40.20
N GLU A 388 14.74 -23.70 40.65
CA GLU A 388 14.95 -24.11 42.04
C GLU A 388 15.13 -22.90 42.96
N LYS A 389 15.83 -21.87 42.47
CA LYS A 389 16.07 -20.62 43.21
C LYS A 389 15.02 -19.55 42.95
N ALA A 390 14.10 -19.81 42.02
CA ALA A 390 13.10 -18.86 41.53
C ALA A 390 13.70 -17.49 41.17
N ASN A 391 14.88 -17.47 40.55
CA ASN A 391 15.65 -16.26 40.28
C ASN A 391 16.40 -16.33 38.94
N LEU A 392 16.74 -15.15 38.40
CA LEU A 392 17.60 -15.04 37.23
C LEU A 392 19.07 -15.15 37.66
N VAL A 393 19.77 -16.12 37.11
CA VAL A 393 21.19 -16.41 37.37
C VAL A 393 22.02 -16.16 36.13
N SER A 394 23.28 -15.74 36.30
CA SER A 394 24.21 -15.62 35.19
C SER A 394 24.65 -17.00 34.70
N ILE A 395 24.71 -17.17 33.39
CA ILE A 395 25.38 -18.26 32.71
C ILE A 395 26.88 -17.99 32.89
N GLU A 396 27.56 -18.82 33.69
CA GLU A 396 29.02 -18.86 33.75
C GLU A 396 29.63 -19.43 32.47
#